data_AF-A0A109W8Z8-F1
#
_entry.id   AF-A0A109W8Z8-F1
#
_cell.length_a   1.000
_cell.length_b   1.000
_cell.length_c   1.000
_cell.angle_alpha   90.00
_cell.angle_beta   90.00
_cell.angle_gamma   90.00
#
_symmetry.space_group_name_H-M   'P 1'
#
loop_
_entity.id
_entity.type
_entity.pdbx_description
1 polymer ?
#
loop_
_entity_poly.entity_id
_entity_poly.type
_entity_poly.pdbx_seq_one_letter_code
_entity_poly.pdbx_strand_id
1 'polypeptide(L)'
;MQGLKPSQLNALNRLFNRRFPAEDVYTIEQARELALLSRALGRQVGLLIDRKGRVQMVLVGEAGSILIPELPRGRTGQERLRGLRLLHTHLSPDGISQEDLMDMLFLRLDAVIALNVNPTGDPVQWQAAHLLPSGAAGKPYHLDAPQPWDRTAAQFTATAEALEEELARRGEDAREAADAPRALLVSVAAQPRILQERNLDELAELARTAGLTVAGRMAQRVAQVNPRLILGKGKVAELEVLALQGRAGMLVFDGELSPAQLHNLADITERKVIDRTQLILDIFAQHAVTRAGKLQVELAQLRYTQPRLVGKNRAMDRLMGGIGGRGPGETKLETDRRKSRERMARIRKELDQLRRQRAFTRARRSRQGIPLAALVGYTNAGKSTLLNRLTRSDVLVENKLFATLDPTTRRLRFPAEREIILADTVGFIRNLPKELMDAFRATLEELEAADLLVHVADASHPDLLQQISAVETILAEMELDRVPRLLVLNKWDQLAAPARAELADAFPLALPVSAKSGDGLNSLLEQLETDLLTRNRPPVIPDMPFSLN
;
A
#
# COMPACT_ATOMS: atom_id res chain seq x y z
N MET A 1 26.00 -29.93 -3.03
CA MET A 1 27.29 -30.66 -3.15
C MET A 1 27.18 -32.17 -2.87
N GLN A 2 26.02 -32.73 -2.49
CA GLN A 2 25.86 -34.18 -2.37
C GLN A 2 25.97 -34.86 -3.74
N GLY A 3 26.73 -35.97 -3.82
CA GLY A 3 26.89 -36.78 -5.05
C GLY A 3 28.08 -36.43 -5.96
N LEU A 4 28.99 -35.55 -5.53
CA LEU A 4 30.19 -35.17 -6.31
C LEU A 4 31.42 -36.03 -5.96
N LYS A 5 32.22 -36.39 -6.96
CA LYS A 5 33.50 -37.11 -6.76
C LYS A 5 34.51 -36.20 -6.05
N PRO A 6 35.46 -36.74 -5.25
CA PRO A 6 36.49 -35.94 -4.59
C PRO A 6 37.32 -35.06 -5.54
N SER A 7 37.61 -35.55 -6.75
CA SER A 7 38.29 -34.77 -7.79
C SER A 7 37.48 -33.55 -8.26
N GLN A 8 36.16 -33.68 -8.34
CA GLN A 8 35.24 -32.60 -8.73
C GLN A 8 35.11 -31.55 -7.62
N LEU A 9 35.05 -31.97 -6.35
CA LEU A 9 35.06 -31.06 -5.20
C LEU A 9 36.37 -30.26 -5.13
N ASN A 10 37.51 -30.91 -5.38
CA ASN A 10 38.80 -30.24 -5.44
C ASN A 10 38.86 -29.21 -6.57
N ALA A 11 38.29 -29.49 -7.74
CA ALA A 11 38.21 -28.54 -8.84
C ALA A 11 37.33 -27.32 -8.50
N LEU A 12 36.16 -27.53 -7.88
CA LEU A 12 35.29 -26.43 -7.44
C LEU A 12 35.96 -25.57 -6.35
N ASN A 13 36.70 -26.18 -5.43
CA ASN A 13 37.47 -25.44 -4.40
C ASN A 13 38.62 -24.63 -5.01
N ARG A 14 39.23 -25.08 -6.12
CA ARG A 14 40.22 -24.28 -6.85
C ARG A 14 39.57 -23.03 -7.47
N LEU A 15 38.36 -23.16 -8.03
CA LEU A 15 37.61 -22.02 -8.55
C LEU A 15 37.27 -21.01 -7.45
N PHE A 16 36.86 -21.48 -6.26
CA PHE A 16 36.57 -20.59 -5.12
C PHE A 16 37.78 -19.76 -4.68
N ASN A 17 38.98 -20.34 -4.69
CA ASN A 17 40.19 -19.63 -4.28
C ASN A 17 40.85 -18.82 -5.41
N ARG A 18 40.30 -18.86 -6.64
CA ARG A 18 40.81 -18.09 -7.78
C ARG A 18 40.32 -16.65 -7.75
N ARG A 19 41.10 -15.79 -8.39
CA ARG A 19 40.76 -14.40 -8.63
C ARG A 19 40.46 -14.18 -10.12
N PHE A 20 39.29 -13.66 -10.40
CA PHE A 20 38.87 -13.27 -11.74
C PHE A 20 39.28 -11.82 -12.03
N PRO A 21 39.43 -11.42 -13.30
CA PRO A 21 39.69 -10.03 -13.67
C PRO A 21 38.61 -9.10 -13.11
N ALA A 22 38.96 -7.88 -12.69
CA ALA A 22 37.95 -6.94 -12.21
C ALA A 22 37.07 -6.41 -13.37
N GLU A 23 37.70 -6.03 -14.48
CA GLU A 23 37.03 -5.38 -15.61
C GLU A 23 36.50 -6.35 -16.67
N ASP A 24 37.19 -7.48 -16.88
CA ASP A 24 36.82 -8.49 -17.88
C ASP A 24 35.90 -9.58 -17.29
N VAL A 25 35.28 -10.35 -18.17
CA VAL A 25 34.45 -11.50 -17.77
C VAL A 25 35.29 -12.56 -17.04
N TYR A 26 36.38 -12.98 -17.69
CA TYR A 26 37.29 -14.04 -17.26
C TYR A 26 38.58 -13.96 -18.08
N THR A 27 39.57 -14.78 -17.73
CA THR A 27 40.69 -15.12 -18.62
C THR A 27 40.33 -16.31 -19.53
N ILE A 28 41.01 -16.46 -20.67
CA ILE A 28 40.80 -17.58 -21.62
C ILE A 28 40.91 -18.94 -20.91
N GLU A 29 41.89 -19.09 -20.01
CA GLU A 29 42.09 -20.32 -19.24
C GLU A 29 40.94 -20.59 -18.26
N GLN A 30 40.43 -19.55 -17.59
CA GLN A 30 39.29 -19.67 -16.68
C GLN A 30 38.00 -20.07 -17.42
N ALA A 31 37.77 -19.54 -18.62
CA ALA A 31 36.61 -19.91 -19.45
C ALA A 31 36.64 -21.39 -19.81
N ARG A 32 37.79 -21.88 -20.28
CA ARG A 32 38.00 -23.29 -20.62
C ARG A 32 37.83 -24.20 -19.40
N GLU A 33 38.39 -23.82 -18.26
CA GLU A 33 38.25 -24.59 -17.02
C GLU A 33 36.79 -24.68 -16.56
N LEU A 34 36.05 -23.56 -16.59
CA LEU A 34 34.62 -23.52 -16.25
C LEU A 34 33.79 -24.38 -17.19
N ALA A 35 34.04 -24.28 -18.50
CA ALA A 35 33.35 -25.05 -19.52
C ALA A 35 33.57 -26.56 -19.35
N LEU A 36 34.83 -26.98 -19.21
CA LEU A 36 35.21 -28.37 -18.99
C LEU A 36 34.61 -28.92 -17.69
N LEU A 37 34.67 -28.14 -16.60
CA LEU A 37 34.14 -28.56 -15.31
C LEU A 37 32.62 -28.71 -15.35
N SER A 38 31.91 -27.74 -15.93
CA SER A 38 30.45 -27.80 -16.09
C SER A 38 30.03 -29.01 -16.93
N ARG A 39 30.74 -29.27 -18.03
CA ARG A 39 30.47 -30.43 -18.88
C ARG A 39 30.77 -31.76 -18.18
N ALA A 40 31.90 -31.86 -17.48
CA ALA A 40 32.27 -33.06 -16.71
C ALA A 40 31.30 -33.35 -15.56
N LEU A 41 30.63 -32.33 -15.03
CA LEU A 41 29.59 -32.46 -14.03
C LEU A 41 28.21 -32.77 -14.62
N GLY A 42 28.00 -32.48 -15.91
CA GLY A 42 26.68 -32.49 -16.54
C GLY A 42 25.73 -31.45 -15.92
N ARG A 43 26.27 -30.40 -15.30
CA ARG A 43 25.54 -29.40 -14.51
C ARG A 43 26.09 -28.01 -14.77
N GLN A 44 25.24 -27.00 -14.64
CA GLN A 44 25.68 -25.61 -14.66
C GLN A 44 26.56 -25.31 -13.44
N VAL A 45 27.62 -24.53 -13.65
CA VAL A 45 28.51 -24.04 -12.60
C VAL A 45 28.43 -22.53 -12.60
N GLY A 46 28.13 -21.93 -11.44
CA GLY A 46 28.03 -20.50 -11.26
C GLY A 46 29.01 -19.97 -10.23
N LEU A 47 29.43 -18.74 -10.40
CA LEU A 47 30.35 -18.01 -9.53
C LEU A 47 29.75 -16.67 -9.20
N LEU A 48 29.60 -16.36 -7.91
CA LEU A 48 29.34 -15.00 -7.45
C LEU A 48 30.68 -14.33 -7.18
N ILE A 49 30.98 -13.28 -7.94
CA ILE A 49 32.28 -12.62 -7.96
C ILE A 49 32.09 -11.17 -7.49
N ASP A 50 32.90 -10.72 -6.54
CA ASP A 50 32.90 -9.32 -6.11
C ASP A 50 33.65 -8.39 -7.08
N ARG A 51 33.51 -7.07 -6.89
CA ARG A 51 34.20 -6.06 -7.72
C ARG A 51 35.74 -6.15 -7.69
N LYS A 52 36.32 -6.83 -6.70
CA LYS A 52 37.77 -7.07 -6.60
C LYS A 52 38.20 -8.35 -7.31
N GLY A 53 37.25 -9.07 -7.93
CA GLY A 53 37.47 -10.32 -8.64
C GLY A 53 37.50 -11.55 -7.73
N ARG A 54 37.13 -11.45 -6.46
CA ARG A 54 37.14 -12.62 -5.55
C ARG A 54 35.83 -13.38 -5.67
N VAL A 55 35.94 -14.70 -5.76
CA VAL A 55 34.76 -15.57 -5.73
C VAL A 55 34.23 -15.66 -4.31
N GLN A 56 33.04 -15.13 -4.10
CA GLN A 56 32.32 -15.18 -2.82
C GLN A 56 31.56 -16.49 -2.65
N MET A 57 31.15 -17.11 -3.76
CA MET A 57 30.41 -18.36 -3.74
C MET A 57 30.56 -19.12 -5.06
N VAL A 58 30.68 -20.43 -4.96
CA VAL A 58 30.58 -21.36 -6.09
C VAL A 58 29.25 -22.09 -5.99
N LEU A 59 28.48 -22.05 -7.07
CA LEU A 59 27.16 -22.63 -7.22
C LEU A 59 27.24 -23.80 -8.21
N VAL A 60 26.53 -24.87 -7.91
CA VAL A 60 26.40 -26.03 -8.81
C VAL A 60 24.92 -26.32 -8.96
N GLY A 61 24.39 -26.06 -10.16
CA GLY A 61 22.98 -26.19 -10.50
C GLY A 61 22.62 -27.56 -11.07
N GLU A 62 21.51 -27.58 -11.78
CA GLU A 62 21.09 -28.67 -12.66
C GLU A 62 21.56 -28.39 -14.09
N ALA A 63 21.12 -29.16 -15.09
CA ALA A 63 21.51 -28.93 -16.48
C ALA A 63 20.90 -27.64 -17.07
N GLY A 64 19.73 -27.23 -16.58
CA GLY A 64 18.95 -26.10 -17.11
C GLY A 64 18.68 -24.95 -16.14
N SER A 65 19.09 -25.05 -14.87
CA SER A 65 18.86 -23.98 -13.89
C SER A 65 19.95 -23.97 -12.81
N ILE A 66 20.16 -22.80 -12.21
CA ILE A 66 21.07 -22.63 -11.08
C ILE A 66 20.35 -21.94 -9.92
N LEU A 67 20.31 -22.58 -8.76
CA LEU A 67 19.67 -22.01 -7.58
C LEU A 67 20.68 -21.15 -6.81
N ILE A 68 20.45 -19.85 -6.77
CA ILE A 68 21.23 -18.92 -5.95
C ILE A 68 20.62 -18.87 -4.55
N PRO A 69 21.36 -19.24 -3.49
CA PRO A 69 20.84 -19.18 -2.13
C PRO A 69 20.64 -17.72 -1.68
N GLU A 70 19.81 -17.52 -0.65
CA GLU A 70 19.69 -16.21 0.00
C GLU A 70 21.07 -15.72 0.47
N LEU A 71 21.54 -14.64 -0.15
CA LEU A 71 22.83 -14.04 0.18
C LEU A 71 22.68 -13.21 1.47
N PRO A 72 23.69 -13.22 2.38
CA PRO A 72 23.66 -12.43 3.61
C PRO A 72 23.41 -10.94 3.33
N ARG A 73 22.71 -10.28 4.26
CA ARG A 73 22.38 -8.86 4.18
C ARG A 73 23.67 -8.03 4.05
N GLY A 74 23.85 -7.37 2.91
CA GLY A 74 24.87 -6.33 2.75
C GLY A 74 24.43 -5.08 3.54
N ARG A 75 25.40 -4.35 4.11
CA ARG A 75 25.15 -3.06 4.79
C ARG A 75 24.76 -1.91 3.85
N THR A 76 24.43 -2.20 2.60
CA THR A 76 24.23 -1.19 1.56
C THR A 76 22.80 -0.66 1.57
N GLY A 77 22.67 0.68 1.62
CA GLY A 77 21.39 1.36 1.57
C GLY A 77 20.65 1.17 0.24
N GLN A 78 19.42 1.70 0.17
CA GLN A 78 18.50 1.59 -0.98
C GLN A 78 19.10 2.04 -2.33
N GLU A 79 20.21 2.79 -2.31
CA GLU A 79 20.80 3.47 -3.48
C GLU A 79 21.91 2.69 -4.19
N ARG A 80 22.42 1.58 -3.64
CA ARG A 80 23.60 0.87 -4.21
C ARG A 80 23.29 -0.55 -4.65
N LEU A 81 23.99 -0.99 -5.70
CA LEU A 81 23.98 -2.38 -6.15
C LEU A 81 24.70 -3.27 -5.10
N ARG A 82 24.56 -4.58 -5.23
CA ARG A 82 25.12 -5.52 -4.25
C ARG A 82 26.64 -5.63 -4.31
N GLY A 83 27.28 -5.18 -5.39
CA GLY A 83 28.72 -5.30 -5.59
C GLY A 83 29.15 -6.70 -6.05
N LEU A 84 28.20 -7.50 -6.55
CA LEU A 84 28.40 -8.88 -6.95
C LEU A 84 27.90 -9.07 -8.38
N ARG A 85 28.67 -9.80 -9.19
CA ARG A 85 28.23 -10.32 -10.49
C ARG A 85 28.14 -11.84 -10.46
N LEU A 86 27.20 -12.39 -11.20
CA LEU A 86 27.08 -13.83 -11.42
C LEU A 86 27.70 -14.20 -12.77
N LEU A 87 28.68 -15.10 -12.75
CA LEU A 87 29.19 -15.76 -13.96
C LEU A 87 28.80 -17.23 -13.89
N HIS A 88 27.98 -17.73 -14.82
CA HIS A 88 27.57 -19.13 -14.86
C HIS A 88 27.63 -19.74 -16.25
N THR A 89 27.70 -21.06 -16.31
CA THR A 89 27.73 -21.81 -17.57
C THR A 89 26.35 -22.28 -18.00
N HIS A 90 26.06 -22.20 -19.29
CA HIS A 90 24.87 -22.76 -19.94
C HIS A 90 25.25 -23.97 -20.79
N LEU A 91 24.55 -25.09 -20.59
CA LEU A 91 24.74 -26.31 -21.37
C LEU A 91 23.81 -26.37 -22.61
N SER A 92 22.91 -25.39 -22.76
CA SER A 92 22.11 -25.16 -23.96
C SER A 92 22.74 -24.03 -24.80
N PRO A 93 22.43 -23.94 -26.11
CA PRO A 93 22.88 -22.84 -26.96
C PRO A 93 22.13 -21.52 -26.68
N ASP A 94 21.09 -21.56 -25.84
CA ASP A 94 20.31 -20.40 -25.46
C ASP A 94 21.14 -19.45 -24.60
N GLY A 95 20.95 -18.14 -24.80
CA GLY A 95 21.61 -17.10 -24.02
C GLY A 95 21.09 -17.02 -22.58
N ILE A 96 21.15 -15.83 -21.99
CA ILE A 96 20.62 -15.57 -20.64
C ILE A 96 19.13 -15.91 -20.60
N SER A 97 18.73 -16.74 -19.63
CA SER A 97 17.33 -17.14 -19.45
C SER A 97 16.52 -16.08 -18.71
N GLN A 98 15.20 -16.20 -18.75
CA GLN A 98 14.34 -15.32 -17.95
C GLN A 98 14.57 -15.53 -16.44
N GLU A 99 14.94 -16.73 -15.99
CA GLU A 99 15.25 -16.99 -14.57
C GLU A 99 16.48 -16.18 -14.13
N ASP A 100 17.52 -16.13 -14.96
CA ASP A 100 18.76 -15.41 -14.67
C ASP A 100 18.56 -13.89 -14.58
N LEU A 101 17.73 -13.32 -15.46
CA LEU A 101 17.36 -11.91 -15.42
C LEU A 101 16.57 -11.56 -14.15
N MET A 102 15.72 -12.47 -13.70
CA MET A 102 14.93 -12.29 -12.49
C MET A 102 15.81 -12.38 -11.26
N ASP A 103 16.75 -13.32 -11.22
CA ASP A 103 17.74 -13.43 -10.14
C ASP A 103 18.64 -12.20 -10.07
N MET A 104 19.05 -11.63 -11.21
CA MET A 104 19.77 -10.35 -11.26
C MET A 104 18.99 -9.22 -10.58
N LEU A 105 17.69 -9.12 -10.90
CA LEU A 105 16.80 -8.09 -10.37
C LEU A 105 16.57 -8.26 -8.86
N PHE A 106 16.21 -9.47 -8.42
CA PHE A 106 15.91 -9.76 -7.02
C PHE A 106 17.13 -9.63 -6.11
N LEU A 107 18.28 -10.12 -6.56
CA LEU A 107 19.51 -10.06 -5.78
C LEU A 107 20.26 -8.73 -5.96
N ARG A 108 19.77 -7.83 -6.83
CA ARG A 108 20.40 -6.55 -7.20
C ARG A 108 21.87 -6.73 -7.58
N LEU A 109 22.15 -7.75 -8.39
CA LEU A 109 23.49 -8.02 -8.89
C LEU A 109 23.94 -6.90 -9.83
N ASP A 110 25.24 -6.64 -9.85
CA ASP A 110 25.86 -5.67 -10.74
C ASP A 110 25.70 -6.13 -12.21
N ALA A 111 25.84 -7.44 -12.45
CA ALA A 111 25.62 -8.07 -13.74
C ALA A 111 25.39 -9.59 -13.61
N VAL A 112 24.78 -10.17 -14.64
CA VAL A 112 24.72 -11.62 -14.87
C VAL A 112 25.39 -11.94 -16.20
N ILE A 113 26.23 -12.98 -16.24
CA ILE A 113 26.95 -13.42 -17.42
C ILE A 113 26.77 -14.92 -17.63
N ALA A 114 26.17 -15.31 -18.74
CA ALA A 114 26.02 -16.70 -19.18
C ALA A 114 27.09 -17.06 -20.20
N LEU A 115 27.87 -18.13 -19.94
CA LEU A 115 28.86 -18.71 -20.85
C LEU A 115 28.30 -20.01 -21.45
N ASN A 116 28.05 -20.04 -22.75
CA ASN A 116 27.58 -21.23 -23.45
C ASN A 116 28.71 -22.24 -23.66
N VAL A 117 28.41 -23.49 -23.35
CA VAL A 117 29.34 -24.63 -23.45
C VAL A 117 28.76 -25.66 -24.41
N ASN A 118 29.55 -26.09 -25.39
CA ASN A 118 29.12 -27.07 -26.38
C ASN A 118 29.16 -28.52 -25.81
N PRO A 119 28.65 -29.51 -26.57
CA PRO A 119 28.70 -30.91 -26.15
C PRO A 119 30.12 -31.51 -25.98
N THR A 120 31.15 -30.92 -26.58
CA THR A 120 32.56 -31.35 -26.44
C THR A 120 33.24 -30.74 -25.22
N GLY A 121 32.61 -29.77 -24.54
CA GLY A 121 33.13 -29.10 -23.35
C GLY A 121 33.91 -27.82 -23.64
N ASP A 122 33.83 -27.29 -24.87
CA ASP A 122 34.45 -26.04 -25.26
C ASP A 122 33.49 -24.86 -25.08
N PRO A 123 33.99 -23.70 -24.62
CA PRO A 123 33.22 -22.47 -24.61
C PRO A 123 32.93 -21.99 -26.04
N VAL A 124 31.76 -21.38 -26.26
CA VAL A 124 31.30 -20.93 -27.59
C VAL A 124 31.10 -19.43 -27.65
N GLN A 125 30.23 -18.92 -26.77
CA GLN A 125 29.89 -17.51 -26.68
C GLN A 125 29.48 -17.18 -25.25
N TRP A 126 29.53 -15.91 -24.88
CA TRP A 126 28.94 -15.42 -23.66
C TRP A 126 27.96 -14.28 -23.94
N GLN A 127 27.04 -14.07 -23.02
CA GLN A 127 26.11 -12.96 -23.03
C GLN A 127 26.04 -12.38 -21.62
N ALA A 128 25.97 -11.04 -21.51
CA ALA A 128 25.76 -10.38 -20.24
C ALA A 128 24.46 -9.58 -20.20
N ALA A 129 23.97 -9.38 -18.99
CA ALA A 129 22.91 -8.45 -18.69
C ALA A 129 23.29 -7.63 -17.47
N HIS A 130 22.87 -6.37 -17.45
CA HIS A 130 23.02 -5.47 -16.31
C HIS A 130 21.75 -4.63 -16.13
N LEU A 131 21.56 -4.09 -14.93
CA LEU A 131 20.38 -3.27 -14.62
C LEU A 131 20.45 -1.92 -15.33
N LEU A 132 19.31 -1.37 -15.75
CA LEU A 132 19.23 -0.01 -16.31
C LEU A 132 18.57 0.95 -15.29
N PRO A 133 19.08 2.19 -15.11
CA PRO A 133 18.53 3.15 -14.14
C PRO A 133 17.14 3.68 -14.53
N SER A 134 16.83 3.62 -15.83
CA SER A 134 15.55 3.96 -16.42
C SER A 134 15.39 3.09 -17.66
N GLY A 135 14.28 2.37 -17.77
CA GLY A 135 14.02 1.51 -18.91
C GLY A 135 13.83 2.33 -20.17
N ALA A 136 14.91 2.69 -20.85
CA ALA A 136 14.84 3.03 -22.26
C ALA A 136 14.23 1.80 -22.96
N ALA A 137 13.07 1.98 -23.60
CA ALA A 137 12.25 0.93 -24.22
C ALA A 137 11.51 -0.05 -23.29
N GLY A 138 11.31 0.28 -21.99
CA GLY A 138 10.38 -0.45 -21.12
C GLY A 138 10.89 -1.78 -20.52
N LYS A 139 12.18 -2.10 -20.68
CA LYS A 139 12.83 -3.24 -19.99
C LYS A 139 13.78 -2.73 -18.88
N PRO A 140 13.81 -3.36 -17.70
CA PRO A 140 14.61 -2.93 -16.55
C PRO A 140 16.09 -3.31 -16.58
N TYR A 141 16.47 -4.04 -17.62
CA TYR A 141 17.82 -4.54 -17.82
C TYR A 141 18.24 -4.22 -19.26
N HIS A 142 19.53 -4.03 -19.43
CA HIS A 142 20.16 -4.12 -20.73
C HIS A 142 20.62 -5.57 -20.92
N LEU A 143 20.30 -6.14 -22.07
CA LEU A 143 20.77 -7.46 -22.47
C LEU A 143 21.72 -7.27 -23.65
N ASP A 144 22.99 -7.58 -23.45
CA ASP A 144 24.02 -7.43 -24.47
C ASP A 144 23.78 -8.46 -25.59
N ALA A 145 24.23 -8.14 -26.81
CA ALA A 145 24.29 -9.13 -27.88
C ALA A 145 25.32 -10.22 -27.54
N PRO A 146 25.07 -11.50 -27.84
CA PRO A 146 26.04 -12.57 -27.62
C PRO A 146 27.39 -12.26 -28.26
N GLN A 147 28.47 -12.45 -27.50
CA GLN A 147 29.85 -12.24 -27.93
C GLN A 147 30.60 -13.57 -28.01
N PRO A 148 31.52 -13.75 -28.98
CA PRO A 148 32.45 -14.86 -28.98
C PRO A 148 33.18 -15.03 -27.64
N TRP A 149 33.36 -16.28 -27.20
CA TRP A 149 33.88 -16.57 -25.87
C TRP A 149 35.30 -16.02 -25.61
N ASP A 150 36.08 -15.82 -26.67
CA ASP A 150 37.45 -15.31 -26.66
C ASP A 150 37.53 -13.78 -26.54
N ARG A 151 36.42 -13.07 -26.74
CA ARG A 151 36.32 -11.63 -26.47
C ARG A 151 35.98 -11.39 -25.01
N THR A 152 36.99 -11.23 -24.17
CA THR A 152 36.82 -11.14 -22.71
C THR A 152 36.48 -9.74 -22.18
N ALA A 153 36.68 -8.70 -23.00
CA ALA A 153 36.51 -7.30 -22.61
C ALA A 153 35.04 -6.95 -22.39
N ALA A 154 34.71 -6.49 -21.18
CA ALA A 154 33.32 -6.17 -20.80
C ALA A 154 33.16 -4.90 -19.93
N GLN A 155 34.25 -4.38 -19.33
CA GLN A 155 34.26 -3.13 -18.55
C GLN A 155 33.27 -3.11 -17.37
N PHE A 156 33.04 -4.24 -16.70
CA PHE A 156 31.98 -4.36 -15.68
C PHE A 156 32.09 -3.37 -14.52
N THR A 157 33.32 -3.08 -14.06
CA THR A 157 33.54 -2.13 -12.97
C THR A 157 33.10 -0.72 -13.39
N ALA A 158 33.48 -0.28 -14.58
CA ALA A 158 33.09 1.03 -15.10
C ALA A 158 31.58 1.12 -15.32
N THR A 159 30.95 0.06 -15.86
CA THR A 159 29.49 0.01 -16.05
C THR A 159 28.76 0.06 -14.70
N ALA A 160 29.22 -0.67 -13.68
CA ALA A 160 28.62 -0.66 -12.36
C ALA A 160 28.80 0.68 -11.62
N GLU A 161 29.98 1.30 -11.74
CA GLU A 161 30.25 2.63 -11.19
C GLU A 161 29.42 3.70 -11.87
N ALA A 162 29.34 3.71 -13.21
CA ALA A 162 28.48 4.61 -13.96
C ALA A 162 26.99 4.41 -13.60
N LEU A 163 26.56 3.17 -13.37
CA LEU A 163 25.20 2.88 -12.91
C LEU A 163 24.94 3.42 -11.50
N GLU A 164 25.87 3.21 -10.57
CA GLU A 164 25.76 3.74 -9.21
C GLU A 164 25.79 5.27 -9.19
N GLU A 165 26.64 5.91 -9.98
CA GLU A 165 26.69 7.37 -10.13
C GLU A 165 25.40 7.92 -10.73
N GLU A 166 24.86 7.27 -11.77
CA GLU A 166 23.58 7.68 -12.35
C GLU A 166 22.42 7.48 -11.36
N LEU A 167 22.44 6.40 -10.56
CA LEU A 167 21.47 6.16 -9.48
C LEU A 167 21.63 7.18 -8.34
N ALA A 168 22.87 7.56 -7.99
CA ALA A 168 23.20 8.47 -6.89
C ALA A 168 22.94 9.94 -7.25
N ARG A 169 23.36 10.42 -8.42
CA ARG A 169 23.11 11.78 -8.93
C ARG A 169 21.62 12.05 -9.01
N ARG A 170 20.89 11.09 -9.57
CA ARG A 170 19.43 11.07 -9.53
C ARG A 170 18.96 11.15 -8.08
N GLY A 171 19.49 10.32 -7.19
CA GLY A 171 19.23 10.31 -5.74
C GLY A 171 19.33 11.69 -5.08
N GLU A 172 20.38 12.44 -5.39
CA GLU A 172 20.64 13.80 -4.89
C GLU A 172 19.64 14.83 -5.45
N ASP A 173 19.38 14.82 -6.76
CA ASP A 173 18.38 15.70 -7.40
C ASP A 173 16.95 15.54 -6.85
N ALA A 174 16.63 14.38 -6.25
CA ALA A 174 15.33 14.17 -5.58
C ALA A 174 15.36 14.36 -4.06
N ARG A 175 16.53 14.30 -3.42
CA ARG A 175 16.68 14.65 -1.99
C ARG A 175 16.49 16.15 -1.77
N GLU A 176 16.88 16.97 -2.73
CA GLU A 176 16.63 18.43 -2.67
C GLU A 176 15.17 18.80 -2.97
N ALA A 177 14.37 17.89 -3.54
CA ALA A 177 13.00 18.17 -4.00
C ALA A 177 11.85 17.53 -3.21
N ALA A 178 12.09 16.57 -2.31
CA ALA A 178 10.98 15.88 -1.61
C ALA A 178 11.30 15.49 -0.16
N ASP A 179 10.73 16.23 0.79
CA ASP A 179 10.70 15.88 2.22
C ASP A 179 9.71 14.71 2.51
N ALA A 180 8.88 14.35 1.53
CA ALA A 180 7.81 13.36 1.68
C ALA A 180 8.20 11.95 1.15
N PRO A 181 7.90 10.87 1.91
CA PRO A 181 8.18 9.50 1.47
C PRO A 181 7.39 9.12 0.21
N ARG A 182 8.07 8.44 -0.73
CA ARG A 182 7.50 8.04 -2.02
C ARG A 182 6.91 6.63 -1.98
N ALA A 183 5.71 6.48 -2.55
CA ALA A 183 4.94 5.24 -2.55
C ALA A 183 4.53 4.81 -3.97
N LEU A 184 4.63 3.52 -4.26
CA LEU A 184 4.07 2.90 -5.46
C LEU A 184 2.71 2.28 -5.10
N LEU A 185 1.68 2.63 -5.87
CA LEU A 185 0.31 2.14 -5.63
C LEU A 185 0.06 0.87 -6.45
N VAL A 186 -0.53 -0.14 -5.82
CA VAL A 186 -0.73 -1.45 -6.44
C VAL A 186 -2.17 -1.91 -6.25
N SER A 187 -2.86 -2.24 -7.33
CA SER A 187 -4.16 -2.90 -7.30
C SER A 187 -4.04 -4.30 -7.88
N VAL A 188 -4.48 -5.30 -7.12
CA VAL A 188 -4.52 -6.69 -7.55
C VAL A 188 -5.89 -7.26 -7.24
N ALA A 189 -6.75 -7.39 -8.25
CA ALA A 189 -8.14 -7.79 -8.07
C ALA A 189 -8.69 -8.54 -9.29
N ALA A 190 -9.82 -9.24 -9.11
CA ALA A 190 -10.56 -9.85 -10.21
C ALA A 190 -11.39 -8.86 -11.03
N GLN A 191 -11.60 -7.66 -10.48
CA GLN A 191 -12.40 -6.60 -11.05
C GLN A 191 -11.84 -6.10 -12.39
N PRO A 192 -12.69 -5.57 -13.29
CA PRO A 192 -12.26 -4.89 -14.50
C PRO A 192 -11.23 -3.78 -14.24
N ARG A 193 -10.34 -3.56 -15.20
CA ARG A 193 -9.25 -2.57 -15.10
C ARG A 193 -9.76 -1.15 -14.84
N ILE A 194 -10.89 -0.78 -15.43
CA ILE A 194 -11.53 0.54 -15.24
C ILE A 194 -11.87 0.78 -13.75
N LEU A 195 -12.39 -0.23 -13.05
CA LEU A 195 -12.69 -0.12 -11.61
C LEU A 195 -11.41 -0.07 -10.77
N GLN A 196 -10.40 -0.87 -11.12
CA GLN A 196 -9.10 -0.82 -10.45
C GLN A 196 -8.44 0.55 -10.57
N GLU A 197 -8.50 1.18 -11.75
CA GLU A 197 -7.97 2.52 -11.99
C GLU A 197 -8.68 3.56 -11.14
N ARG A 198 -10.02 3.50 -11.03
CA ARG A 198 -10.80 4.36 -10.11
C ARG A 198 -10.41 4.16 -8.65
N ASN A 199 -10.22 2.92 -8.21
CA ASN A 199 -9.76 2.65 -6.84
C ASN A 199 -8.34 3.19 -6.61
N LEU A 200 -7.46 3.11 -7.61
CA LEU A 200 -6.11 3.66 -7.55
C LEU A 200 -6.10 5.19 -7.54
N ASP A 201 -7.08 5.85 -8.15
CA ASP A 201 -7.29 7.31 -8.03
C ASP A 201 -7.64 7.69 -6.59
N GLU A 202 -8.58 6.98 -5.98
CA GLU A 202 -8.95 7.18 -4.58
C GLU A 202 -7.78 6.84 -3.62
N LEU A 203 -7.07 5.74 -3.86
CA LEU A 203 -5.89 5.36 -3.09
C LEU A 203 -4.77 6.40 -3.22
N ALA A 204 -4.64 7.06 -4.37
CA ALA A 204 -3.70 8.15 -4.55
C ALA A 204 -4.06 9.38 -3.71
N GLU A 205 -5.35 9.72 -3.59
CA GLU A 205 -5.80 10.78 -2.69
C GLU A 205 -5.57 10.43 -1.21
N LEU A 206 -5.75 9.16 -0.83
CA LEU A 206 -5.41 8.68 0.51
C LEU A 206 -3.91 8.81 0.77
N ALA A 207 -3.08 8.37 -0.17
CA ALA A 207 -1.63 8.45 -0.07
C ALA A 207 -1.17 9.91 0.09
N ARG A 208 -1.70 10.83 -0.74
CA ARG A 208 -1.43 12.28 -0.62
C ARG A 208 -1.85 12.82 0.75
N THR A 209 -3.03 12.45 1.22
CA THR A 209 -3.55 12.85 2.53
C THR A 209 -2.64 12.40 3.67
N ALA A 210 -2.07 11.19 3.58
CA ALA A 210 -1.13 10.66 4.57
C ALA A 210 0.28 11.29 4.50
N GLY A 211 0.52 12.22 3.57
CA GLY A 211 1.83 12.82 3.33
C GLY A 211 2.76 11.98 2.45
N LEU A 212 2.22 11.04 1.66
CA LEU A 212 2.99 10.23 0.71
C LEU A 212 2.99 10.86 -0.68
N THR A 213 4.11 10.78 -1.38
CA THR A 213 4.22 11.16 -2.80
C THR A 213 4.00 9.92 -3.68
N VAL A 214 3.03 9.97 -4.59
CA VAL A 214 2.74 8.84 -5.49
C VAL A 214 3.78 8.78 -6.60
N ALA A 215 4.62 7.75 -6.56
CA ALA A 215 5.72 7.53 -7.51
C ALA A 215 5.29 6.81 -8.79
N GLY A 216 4.17 6.09 -8.76
CA GLY A 216 3.66 5.31 -9.88
C GLY A 216 2.49 4.44 -9.47
N ARG A 217 1.93 3.71 -10.43
CA ARG A 217 0.77 2.84 -10.24
C ARG A 217 0.93 1.54 -11.02
N MET A 218 0.47 0.42 -10.44
CA MET A 218 0.37 -0.87 -11.10
C MET A 218 -1.03 -1.45 -10.87
N ALA A 219 -1.70 -1.86 -11.94
CA ALA A 219 -2.96 -2.60 -11.88
C ALA A 219 -2.76 -3.99 -12.49
N GLN A 220 -3.10 -5.04 -11.74
CA GLN A 220 -3.01 -6.43 -12.17
C GLN A 220 -4.34 -7.14 -11.97
N ARG A 221 -4.98 -7.51 -13.07
CA ARG A 221 -6.18 -8.36 -13.02
C ARG A 221 -5.80 -9.82 -12.80
N VAL A 222 -6.45 -10.48 -11.85
CA VAL A 222 -6.26 -11.91 -11.56
C VAL A 222 -7.60 -12.63 -11.49
N ALA A 223 -7.69 -13.90 -11.91
CA ALA A 223 -8.95 -14.64 -11.77
C ALA A 223 -9.32 -14.87 -10.30
N GLN A 224 -8.31 -15.19 -9.47
CA GLN A 224 -8.45 -15.35 -8.03
C GLN A 224 -7.17 -14.88 -7.34
N VAL A 225 -7.31 -14.14 -6.24
CA VAL A 225 -6.15 -13.68 -5.44
C VAL A 225 -5.58 -14.86 -4.66
N ASN A 226 -4.30 -15.16 -4.86
CA ASN A 226 -3.64 -16.24 -4.15
C ASN A 226 -3.29 -15.80 -2.71
N PRO A 227 -3.69 -16.58 -1.68
CA PRO A 227 -3.58 -16.19 -0.27
C PRO A 227 -2.13 -16.14 0.26
N ARG A 228 -1.17 -16.74 -0.44
CA ARG A 228 0.26 -16.72 -0.09
C ARG A 228 1.06 -15.74 -0.93
N LEU A 229 0.81 -15.70 -2.24
CA LEU A 229 1.54 -14.88 -3.20
C LEU A 229 0.51 -14.10 -4.02
N ILE A 230 0.24 -12.84 -3.63
CA ILE A 230 -0.74 -12.00 -4.33
C ILE A 230 -0.32 -11.72 -5.78
N LEU A 231 0.99 -11.72 -6.05
CA LEU A 231 1.59 -11.54 -7.37
C LEU A 231 2.53 -12.71 -7.69
N GLY A 232 2.53 -13.14 -8.95
CA GLY A 232 3.51 -14.11 -9.45
C GLY A 232 4.89 -13.48 -9.63
N LYS A 233 5.96 -14.31 -9.64
CA LYS A 233 7.36 -13.85 -9.70
C LYS A 233 7.60 -12.77 -10.76
N GLY A 234 7.15 -12.98 -12.00
CA GLY A 234 7.34 -12.02 -13.10
C GLY A 234 6.71 -10.64 -12.82
N LYS A 235 5.52 -10.61 -12.21
CA LYS A 235 4.86 -9.36 -11.84
C LYS A 235 5.49 -8.68 -10.64
N VAL A 236 6.05 -9.45 -9.70
CA VAL A 236 6.83 -8.88 -8.60
C VAL A 236 8.10 -8.21 -9.12
N ALA A 237 8.78 -8.77 -10.14
CA ALA A 237 9.90 -8.06 -10.74
C ALA A 237 9.47 -6.79 -11.47
N GLU A 238 8.38 -6.83 -12.24
CA GLU A 238 7.84 -5.61 -12.86
C GLU A 238 7.50 -4.54 -11.79
N LEU A 239 6.97 -4.97 -10.64
CA LEU A 239 6.69 -4.09 -9.51
C LEU A 239 7.96 -3.48 -8.92
N GLU A 240 9.01 -4.29 -8.68
CA GLU A 240 10.30 -3.80 -8.19
C GLU A 240 10.93 -2.80 -9.15
N VAL A 241 10.80 -3.04 -10.44
CA VAL A 241 11.29 -2.15 -11.48
C VAL A 241 10.60 -0.80 -11.42
N LEU A 242 9.26 -0.79 -11.37
CA LEU A 242 8.50 0.44 -11.22
C LEU A 242 8.84 1.14 -9.90
N ALA A 243 9.06 0.39 -8.83
CA ALA A 243 9.46 0.93 -7.54
C ALA A 243 10.86 1.57 -7.60
N LEU A 244 11.81 0.97 -8.32
CA LEU A 244 13.15 1.53 -8.52
C LEU A 244 13.10 2.79 -9.40
N GLN A 245 12.40 2.75 -10.53
CA GLN A 245 12.24 3.89 -11.44
C GLN A 245 11.55 5.07 -10.75
N GLY A 246 10.48 4.78 -10.00
CA GLY A 246 9.73 5.77 -9.24
C GLY A 246 10.36 6.14 -7.88
N ARG A 247 11.44 5.45 -7.49
CA ARG A 247 12.09 5.55 -6.16
C ARG A 247 11.12 5.45 -4.99
N ALA A 248 10.20 4.50 -5.10
CA ALA A 248 9.25 4.21 -4.04
C ALA A 248 9.96 3.47 -2.90
N GLY A 249 10.04 4.11 -1.73
CA GLY A 249 10.50 3.48 -0.49
C GLY A 249 9.45 2.54 0.13
N MET A 250 8.22 2.62 -0.37
CA MET A 250 7.04 1.92 0.14
C MET A 250 6.15 1.43 -1.00
N LEU A 251 5.48 0.30 -0.76
CA LEU A 251 4.40 -0.21 -1.60
C LEU A 251 3.07 -0.10 -0.85
N VAL A 252 2.05 0.42 -1.52
CA VAL A 252 0.70 0.59 -0.97
C VAL A 252 -0.28 -0.22 -1.82
N PHE A 253 -0.91 -1.23 -1.21
CA PHE A 253 -1.87 -2.09 -1.88
C PHE A 253 -3.32 -1.62 -1.63
N ASP A 254 -4.14 -1.57 -2.68
CA ASP A 254 -5.56 -1.19 -2.57
C ASP A 254 -6.40 -2.22 -1.79
N GLY A 255 -6.10 -3.51 -1.97
CA GLY A 255 -6.78 -4.59 -1.25
C GLY A 255 -6.12 -4.90 0.10
N GLU A 256 -6.91 -5.42 1.06
CA GLU A 256 -6.38 -5.90 2.34
C GLU A 256 -5.44 -7.10 2.13
N LEU A 257 -4.26 -7.05 2.76
CA LEU A 257 -3.27 -8.12 2.68
C LEU A 257 -3.38 -9.07 3.88
N SER A 258 -3.24 -10.36 3.60
CA SER A 258 -3.08 -11.38 4.62
C SER A 258 -1.70 -11.22 5.31
N PRO A 259 -1.54 -11.67 6.57
CA PRO A 259 -0.25 -11.63 7.26
C PRO A 259 0.89 -12.30 6.46
N ALA A 260 0.57 -13.39 5.76
CA ALA A 260 1.53 -14.12 4.92
C ALA A 260 1.90 -13.33 3.66
N GLN A 261 0.94 -12.70 2.99
CA GLN A 261 1.20 -11.86 1.83
C GLN A 261 2.06 -10.66 2.19
N LEU A 262 1.72 -9.95 3.26
CA LEU A 262 2.48 -8.79 3.72
C LEU A 262 3.93 -9.16 4.04
N HIS A 263 4.14 -10.26 4.76
CA HIS A 263 5.49 -10.76 5.07
C HIS A 263 6.27 -11.17 3.81
N ASN A 264 5.68 -11.99 2.93
CA ASN A 264 6.35 -12.45 1.72
C ASN A 264 6.71 -11.27 0.81
N LEU A 265 5.81 -10.31 0.63
CA LEU A 265 6.09 -9.10 -0.16
C LEU A 265 7.20 -8.27 0.49
N ALA A 266 7.14 -8.02 1.80
CA ALA A 266 8.17 -7.25 2.49
C ALA A 266 9.55 -7.91 2.43
N ASP A 267 9.60 -9.24 2.50
CA ASP A 267 10.84 -10.02 2.40
C ASP A 267 11.41 -10.01 0.97
N ILE A 268 10.57 -10.15 -0.05
CA ILE A 268 10.99 -10.18 -1.46
C ILE A 268 11.40 -8.78 -1.96
N THR A 269 10.66 -7.75 -1.56
CA THR A 269 10.83 -6.37 -2.06
C THR A 269 11.83 -5.55 -1.24
N GLU A 270 12.19 -6.03 -0.04
CA GLU A 270 13.00 -5.30 0.94
C GLU A 270 12.45 -3.89 1.27
N ARG A 271 11.14 -3.67 1.09
CA ARG A 271 10.44 -2.38 1.26
C ARG A 271 9.36 -2.45 2.33
N LYS A 272 8.96 -1.27 2.83
CA LYS A 272 7.76 -1.18 3.68
C LYS A 272 6.53 -1.43 2.81
N VAL A 273 5.79 -2.48 3.11
CA VAL A 273 4.52 -2.81 2.45
C VAL A 273 3.38 -2.48 3.41
N ILE A 274 2.43 -1.68 2.95
CA ILE A 274 1.18 -1.41 3.65
C ILE A 274 0.00 -1.66 2.71
N ASP A 275 -1.16 -1.91 3.28
CA ASP A 275 -2.42 -1.97 2.53
C ASP A 275 -3.27 -0.73 2.81
N ARG A 276 -4.41 -0.65 2.10
CA ARG A 276 -5.40 0.41 2.24
C ARG A 276 -5.89 0.58 3.67
N THR A 277 -6.10 -0.52 4.39
CA THR A 277 -6.53 -0.53 5.79
C THR A 277 -5.53 0.19 6.69
N GLN A 278 -4.24 -0.17 6.58
CA GLN A 278 -3.18 0.48 7.35
C GLN A 278 -3.02 1.96 6.95
N LEU A 279 -3.11 2.28 5.66
CA LEU A 279 -3.01 3.67 5.19
C LEU A 279 -4.12 4.55 5.80
N ILE A 280 -5.36 4.05 5.80
CA ILE A 280 -6.51 4.74 6.40
C ILE A 280 -6.29 4.94 7.91
N LEU A 281 -5.83 3.91 8.62
CA LEU A 281 -5.49 4.01 10.05
C LEU A 281 -4.42 5.07 10.33
N ASP A 282 -3.40 5.17 9.46
CA ASP A 282 -2.32 6.14 9.60
C ASP A 282 -2.84 7.58 9.39
N ILE A 283 -3.71 7.80 8.40
CA ILE A 283 -4.39 9.09 8.18
C ILE A 283 -5.20 9.48 9.42
N PHE A 284 -5.99 8.54 9.96
CA PHE A 284 -6.77 8.80 11.15
C PHE A 284 -5.91 9.10 12.37
N ALA A 285 -4.76 8.45 12.52
CA ALA A 285 -3.84 8.75 13.61
C ALA A 285 -3.28 10.18 13.51
N GLN A 286 -3.05 10.67 12.29
CA GLN A 286 -2.63 12.06 12.04
C GLN A 286 -3.73 13.08 12.37
N HIS A 287 -5.00 12.75 12.13
CA HIS A 287 -6.13 13.65 12.36
C HIS A 287 -6.82 13.50 13.72
N ALA A 288 -6.47 12.48 14.52
CA ALA A 288 -7.05 12.28 15.85
C ALA A 288 -6.52 13.32 16.84
N VAL A 289 -7.37 14.27 17.24
CA VAL A 289 -7.00 15.34 18.17
C VAL A 289 -7.48 15.01 19.58
N THR A 290 -8.74 14.56 19.71
CA THR A 290 -9.33 14.29 21.02
C THR A 290 -8.77 13.02 21.65
N ARG A 291 -8.85 12.92 22.98
CA ARG A 291 -8.45 11.70 23.70
C ARG A 291 -9.27 10.48 23.25
N ALA A 292 -10.56 10.65 22.99
CA ALA A 292 -11.44 9.57 22.53
C ALA A 292 -10.99 9.05 21.15
N GLY A 293 -10.81 9.97 20.19
CA GLY A 293 -10.34 9.64 18.84
C GLY A 293 -8.98 8.96 18.84
N LYS A 294 -8.01 9.48 19.61
CA LYS A 294 -6.67 8.86 19.74
C LYS A 294 -6.75 7.42 20.28
N LEU A 295 -7.55 7.19 21.32
CA LEU A 295 -7.75 5.86 21.89
C LEU A 295 -8.43 4.89 20.90
N GLN A 296 -9.41 5.36 20.12
CA GLN A 296 -10.09 4.55 19.11
C GLN A 296 -9.17 4.15 17.97
N VAL A 297 -8.38 5.10 17.44
CA VAL A 297 -7.41 4.81 16.38
C VAL A 297 -6.34 3.86 16.89
N GLU A 298 -5.82 4.06 18.11
CA GLU A 298 -4.84 3.15 18.71
C GLU A 298 -5.43 1.73 18.88
N LEU A 299 -6.68 1.62 19.35
CA LEU A 299 -7.38 0.33 19.45
C LEU A 299 -7.50 -0.36 18.09
N ALA A 300 -7.86 0.39 17.04
CA ALA A 300 -8.01 -0.12 15.68
C ALA A 300 -6.66 -0.59 15.10
N GLN A 301 -5.60 0.22 15.27
CA GLN A 301 -4.23 -0.14 14.88
C GLN A 301 -3.74 -1.40 15.59
N LEU A 302 -3.97 -1.52 16.90
CA LEU A 302 -3.59 -2.72 17.66
C LEU A 302 -4.38 -3.96 17.22
N ARG A 303 -5.69 -3.84 16.98
CA ARG A 303 -6.52 -4.95 16.46
C ARG A 303 -6.04 -5.43 15.10
N TYR A 304 -5.70 -4.50 14.21
CA TYR A 304 -5.24 -4.80 12.86
C TYR A 304 -3.81 -5.39 12.84
N THR A 305 -2.90 -4.79 13.63
CA THR A 305 -1.47 -5.17 13.67
C THR A 305 -1.22 -6.45 14.45
N GLN A 306 -1.92 -6.70 15.56
CA GLN A 306 -1.69 -7.87 16.42
C GLN A 306 -1.65 -9.23 15.68
N PRO A 307 -2.64 -9.60 14.84
CA PRO A 307 -2.60 -10.86 14.10
C PRO A 307 -1.48 -10.88 13.05
N ARG A 308 -1.00 -9.71 12.64
CA ARG A 308 0.06 -9.48 11.65
C ARG A 308 1.46 -9.33 12.28
N LEU A 309 1.57 -9.40 13.61
CA LEU A 309 2.86 -9.51 14.30
C LEU A 309 3.47 -10.88 14.01
N VAL A 310 4.34 -10.89 13.00
CA VAL A 310 5.21 -12.01 12.65
C VAL A 310 6.61 -11.70 13.15
N GLY A 311 7.36 -12.72 13.55
CA GLY A 311 8.74 -12.62 14.03
C GLY A 311 9.66 -11.88 13.09
N LYS A 312 9.77 -10.55 13.24
CA LYS A 312 10.95 -9.81 12.82
C LYS A 312 12.10 -10.28 13.70
N ASN A 313 12.74 -11.39 13.33
CA ASN A 313 14.10 -11.80 13.68
C ASN A 313 14.27 -13.33 13.72
N ARG A 314 14.11 -14.04 12.59
CA ARG A 314 14.71 -15.38 12.48
C ARG A 314 16.23 -15.37 12.72
N ALA A 315 16.90 -14.24 12.48
CA ALA A 315 18.33 -14.08 12.76
C ALA A 315 18.67 -13.98 14.26
N MET A 316 17.83 -13.33 15.08
CA MET A 316 18.03 -13.28 16.55
C MET A 316 17.51 -14.55 17.23
N ASP A 317 16.45 -15.16 16.71
CA ASP A 317 15.94 -16.44 17.23
C ASP A 317 16.97 -17.57 17.00
N ARG A 318 17.76 -17.50 15.91
CA ARG A 318 18.88 -18.43 15.68
C ARG A 318 20.10 -18.14 16.55
N LEU A 319 20.43 -16.88 16.80
CA LEU A 319 21.52 -16.52 17.73
C LEU A 319 21.19 -16.89 19.18
N MET A 320 19.91 -16.88 19.56
CA MET A 320 19.45 -17.28 20.89
C MET A 320 19.15 -18.79 21.01
N GLY A 321 19.04 -19.49 19.87
CA GLY A 321 18.61 -20.89 19.78
C GLY A 321 19.73 -21.94 19.69
N GLY A 322 20.99 -21.57 19.89
CA GLY A 322 22.12 -22.50 19.75
C GLY A 322 22.50 -23.28 21.01
N ILE A 323 22.31 -22.73 22.21
CA ILE A 323 22.79 -23.36 23.46
C ILE A 323 21.85 -23.05 24.62
N GLY A 324 21.08 -24.05 25.05
CA GLY A 324 20.83 -24.26 26.49
C GLY A 324 19.92 -23.30 27.26
N GLY A 325 18.82 -22.81 26.68
CA GLY A 325 17.77 -22.10 27.42
C GLY A 325 16.59 -22.98 27.82
N ARG A 326 16.80 -24.04 28.62
CA ARG A 326 15.69 -24.77 29.28
C ARG A 326 15.16 -23.91 30.44
N GLY A 327 14.32 -22.93 30.11
CA GLY A 327 13.50 -22.20 31.06
C GLY A 327 12.12 -21.93 30.45
N PRO A 328 11.06 -21.78 31.25
CA PRO A 328 9.73 -21.39 30.77
C PRO A 328 9.74 -19.89 30.41
N GLY A 329 10.51 -19.53 29.37
CA GLY A 329 10.61 -18.17 28.86
C GLY A 329 9.65 -17.98 27.69
N GLU A 330 8.59 -17.20 27.91
CA GLU A 330 7.67 -16.72 26.88
C GLU A 330 8.47 -16.17 25.68
N THR A 331 8.10 -16.54 24.44
CA THR A 331 8.80 -16.02 23.25
C THR A 331 8.56 -14.51 23.15
N LYS A 332 9.54 -13.73 22.65
CA LYS A 332 9.39 -12.27 22.50
C LYS A 332 8.10 -11.88 21.77
N LEU A 333 7.72 -12.65 20.75
CA LEU A 333 6.49 -12.46 20.00
C LEU A 333 5.23 -12.69 20.82
N GLU A 334 5.24 -13.70 21.68
CA GLU A 334 4.15 -14.00 22.59
C GLU A 334 4.01 -12.90 23.66
N THR A 335 5.13 -12.44 24.22
CA THR A 335 5.16 -11.27 25.11
C THR A 335 4.61 -10.02 24.43
N ASP A 336 4.98 -9.74 23.17
CA ASP A 336 4.49 -8.57 22.43
C ASP A 336 2.99 -8.67 22.09
N ARG A 337 2.51 -9.88 21.77
CA ARG A 337 1.08 -10.16 21.61
C ARG A 337 0.33 -9.96 22.91
N ARG A 338 0.86 -10.44 24.04
CA ARG A 338 0.26 -10.27 25.36
C ARG A 338 0.19 -8.80 25.76
N LYS A 339 1.27 -8.04 25.60
CA LYS A 339 1.29 -6.58 25.84
C LYS A 339 0.25 -5.86 24.98
N SER A 340 0.14 -6.21 23.70
CA SER A 340 -0.90 -5.66 22.82
C SER A 340 -2.31 -5.97 23.33
N ARG A 341 -2.58 -7.20 23.81
CA ARG A 341 -3.89 -7.57 24.40
C ARG A 341 -4.19 -6.79 25.68
N GLU A 342 -3.22 -6.68 26.58
CA GLU A 342 -3.35 -5.93 27.82
C GLU A 342 -3.62 -4.44 27.54
N ARG A 343 -2.92 -3.85 26.56
CA ARG A 343 -3.14 -2.47 26.11
C ARG A 343 -4.54 -2.28 25.53
N MET A 344 -4.99 -3.17 24.64
CA MET A 344 -6.36 -3.13 24.10
C MET A 344 -7.42 -3.20 25.21
N ALA A 345 -7.22 -4.05 26.23
CA ALA A 345 -8.16 -4.16 27.35
C ALA A 345 -8.24 -2.86 28.17
N ARG A 346 -7.10 -2.19 28.41
CA ARG A 346 -7.07 -0.88 29.08
C ARG A 346 -7.78 0.19 28.25
N ILE A 347 -7.48 0.27 26.96
CA ILE A 347 -8.10 1.24 26.05
C ILE A 347 -9.62 1.06 26.01
N ARG A 348 -10.12 -0.19 25.92
CA ARG A 348 -11.57 -0.47 25.96
C ARG A 348 -12.22 0.06 27.24
N LYS A 349 -11.59 -0.16 28.40
CA LYS A 349 -12.10 0.35 29.68
C LYS A 349 -12.13 1.88 29.73
N GLU A 350 -11.13 2.55 29.18
CA GLU A 350 -11.12 4.02 29.08
C GLU A 350 -12.20 4.54 28.12
N LEU A 351 -12.40 3.88 26.97
CA LEU A 351 -13.46 4.23 26.02
C LEU A 351 -14.85 4.04 26.63
N ASP A 352 -15.08 2.99 27.42
CA ASP A 352 -16.36 2.77 28.10
C ASP A 352 -16.66 3.85 29.15
N GLN A 353 -15.64 4.39 29.82
CA GLN A 353 -15.81 5.53 30.73
C GLN A 353 -16.24 6.80 29.96
N LEU A 354 -15.59 7.08 28.83
CA LEU A 354 -15.93 8.22 27.98
C LEU A 354 -17.35 8.09 27.39
N ARG A 355 -17.75 6.88 26.99
CA ARG A 355 -19.11 6.57 26.53
C ARG A 355 -20.17 6.91 27.58
N ARG A 356 -19.94 6.53 28.84
CA ARG A 356 -20.86 6.87 29.95
C ARG A 356 -21.00 8.38 30.14
N GLN A 357 -19.92 9.14 30.01
CA GLN A 357 -19.96 10.60 30.07
C GLN A 357 -20.77 11.22 28.91
N ARG A 358 -20.60 10.70 27.68
CA ARG A 358 -21.40 11.13 26.52
C ARG A 358 -22.88 10.80 26.70
N ALA A 359 -23.20 9.60 27.21
CA ALA A 359 -24.57 9.19 27.49
C ALA A 359 -25.29 10.15 28.47
N PHE A 360 -24.59 10.62 29.51
CA PHE A 360 -25.14 11.62 30.43
C PHE A 360 -25.45 12.96 29.72
N THR A 361 -24.54 13.42 28.85
CA THR A 361 -24.73 14.64 28.06
C THR A 361 -25.92 14.49 27.11
N ARG A 362 -26.06 13.33 26.46
CA ARG A 362 -27.21 13.00 25.60
C ARG A 362 -28.53 12.99 26.38
N ALA A 363 -28.57 12.33 27.52
CA ALA A 363 -29.77 12.29 28.38
C ALA A 363 -30.20 13.70 28.82
N ARG A 364 -29.23 14.58 29.13
CA ARG A 364 -29.53 15.98 29.45
C ARG A 364 -30.12 16.74 28.25
N ARG A 365 -29.60 16.54 27.04
CA ARG A 365 -30.11 17.18 25.81
C ARG A 365 -31.51 16.71 25.46
N SER A 366 -31.74 15.40 25.51
CA SER A 366 -33.07 14.80 25.26
C SER A 366 -34.11 15.38 26.22
N ARG A 367 -33.76 15.56 27.51
CA ARG A 367 -34.64 16.25 28.49
C ARG A 367 -34.90 17.72 28.18
N GLN A 368 -34.00 18.38 27.47
CA GLN A 368 -34.14 19.77 27.03
C GLN A 368 -34.91 19.91 25.70
N GLY A 369 -35.23 18.80 25.03
CA GLY A 369 -35.96 18.81 23.76
C GLY A 369 -35.21 19.44 22.59
N ILE A 370 -33.87 19.50 22.66
CA ILE A 370 -33.05 20.09 21.59
C ILE A 370 -32.75 19.02 20.54
N PRO A 371 -33.22 19.16 19.29
CA PRO A 371 -33.00 18.17 18.25
C PRO A 371 -31.56 18.19 17.70
N LEU A 372 -31.13 17.05 17.17
CA LEU A 372 -29.80 16.80 16.61
C LEU A 372 -29.91 16.41 15.12
N ALA A 373 -29.31 17.21 14.25
CA ALA A 373 -29.00 16.82 12.88
C ALA A 373 -27.53 16.43 12.74
N ALA A 374 -27.26 15.31 12.06
CA ALA A 374 -25.91 14.86 11.78
C ALA A 374 -25.61 14.89 10.28
N LEU A 375 -24.49 15.52 9.90
CA LEU A 375 -24.00 15.55 8.53
C LEU A 375 -23.29 14.23 8.23
N VAL A 376 -23.77 13.48 7.25
CA VAL A 376 -23.18 12.23 6.76
C VAL A 376 -22.87 12.34 5.27
N GLY A 377 -21.94 11.53 4.78
CA GLY A 377 -21.60 11.53 3.36
C GLY A 377 -20.15 11.17 3.10
N TYR A 378 -19.80 11.05 1.83
CA TYR A 378 -18.46 10.67 1.39
C TYR A 378 -17.39 11.66 1.86
N THR A 379 -16.15 11.20 1.98
CA THR A 379 -14.99 12.07 2.22
C THR A 379 -14.91 13.13 1.11
N ASN A 380 -14.53 14.37 1.48
CA ASN A 380 -14.48 15.53 0.58
C ASN A 380 -15.83 15.97 -0.06
N ALA A 381 -16.97 15.47 0.42
CA ALA A 381 -18.29 15.96 0.00
C ALA A 381 -18.60 17.40 0.47
N GLY A 382 -17.78 17.97 1.35
CA GLY A 382 -17.93 19.33 1.88
C GLY A 382 -18.78 19.46 3.14
N LYS A 383 -18.91 18.38 3.95
CA LYS A 383 -19.63 18.38 5.23
C LYS A 383 -19.12 19.46 6.21
N SER A 384 -17.82 19.52 6.44
CA SER A 384 -17.21 20.50 7.36
C SER A 384 -17.34 21.92 6.85
N THR A 385 -17.21 22.12 5.53
CA THR A 385 -17.47 23.41 4.87
C THR A 385 -18.92 23.86 5.09
N LEU A 386 -19.87 22.94 4.96
CA LEU A 386 -21.28 23.19 5.19
C LEU A 386 -21.55 23.55 6.66
N LEU A 387 -21.00 22.78 7.61
CA LEU A 387 -21.11 23.07 9.05
C LEU A 387 -20.64 24.49 9.36
N ASN A 388 -19.45 24.86 8.88
CA ASN A 388 -18.85 26.17 9.14
C ASN A 388 -19.68 27.31 8.61
N ARG A 389 -20.20 27.16 7.39
CA ARG A 389 -21.03 28.18 6.77
C ARG A 389 -22.36 28.35 7.49
N LEU A 390 -23.02 27.25 7.84
CA LEU A 390 -24.28 27.29 8.58
C LEU A 390 -24.10 27.90 9.98
N THR A 391 -22.96 27.65 10.63
CA THR A 391 -22.73 28.04 12.03
C THR A 391 -21.85 29.29 12.18
N ARG A 392 -21.38 29.89 11.08
CA ARG A 392 -20.38 30.97 11.04
C ARG A 392 -19.14 30.65 11.89
N SER A 393 -18.65 29.42 11.81
CA SER A 393 -17.54 28.93 12.63
C SER A 393 -16.26 28.68 11.82
N ASP A 394 -15.11 28.82 12.46
CA ASP A 394 -13.78 28.61 11.86
C ASP A 394 -13.25 27.19 12.10
N VAL A 395 -13.99 26.12 11.74
CA VAL A 395 -13.38 24.78 11.68
C VAL A 395 -12.42 24.75 10.48
N LEU A 396 -11.20 24.24 10.67
CA LEU A 396 -10.25 24.06 9.57
C LEU A 396 -10.85 23.15 8.50
N VAL A 397 -10.99 23.67 7.27
CA VAL A 397 -11.41 22.90 6.09
C VAL A 397 -10.19 22.74 5.20
N GLU A 398 -9.75 21.50 5.03
CA GLU A 398 -8.68 21.16 4.10
C GLU A 398 -9.23 20.21 3.02
N ASN A 399 -8.73 20.34 1.80
CA ASN A 399 -9.00 19.40 0.70
C ASN A 399 -8.21 18.09 0.91
N LYS A 400 -8.45 17.42 2.03
CA LYS A 400 -7.82 16.15 2.44
C LYS A 400 -8.90 15.14 2.80
N LEU A 401 -8.64 13.86 2.54
CA LEU A 401 -9.55 12.81 2.97
C LEU A 401 -9.54 12.71 4.50
N PHE A 402 -10.68 12.34 5.09
CA PHE A 402 -10.82 12.20 6.54
C PHE A 402 -10.38 13.43 7.37
N ALA A 403 -10.53 14.64 6.84
CA ALA A 403 -10.20 15.88 7.56
C ALA A 403 -10.91 16.00 8.93
N THR A 404 -12.09 15.39 9.08
CA THR A 404 -12.81 15.29 10.35
C THR A 404 -12.84 13.83 10.81
N LEU A 405 -12.19 13.54 11.94
CA LEU A 405 -12.33 12.27 12.66
C LEU A 405 -13.14 12.42 13.95
N ASP A 406 -12.87 13.48 14.72
CA ASP A 406 -13.59 13.75 15.96
C ASP A 406 -14.90 14.50 15.64
N PRO A 407 -16.07 14.00 16.11
CA PRO A 407 -17.33 14.63 15.78
C PRO A 407 -17.38 16.05 16.35
N THR A 408 -17.66 17.03 15.48
CA THR A 408 -17.75 18.43 15.88
C THR A 408 -19.20 18.84 15.98
N THR A 409 -19.64 19.23 17.18
CA THR A 409 -21.01 19.69 17.42
C THR A 409 -21.07 21.22 17.54
N ARG A 410 -22.09 21.83 16.93
CA ARG A 410 -22.35 23.26 16.96
C ARG A 410 -23.84 23.52 17.14
N ARG A 411 -24.19 24.60 17.83
CA ARG A 411 -25.58 25.04 17.99
C ARG A 411 -25.90 26.00 16.86
N LEU A 412 -27.01 25.73 16.18
CA LEU A 412 -27.60 26.60 15.18
C LEU A 412 -28.88 27.18 15.79
N ARG A 413 -28.99 28.51 15.80
CA ARG A 413 -30.12 29.23 16.40
C ARG A 413 -31.03 29.76 15.30
N PHE A 414 -32.33 29.50 15.46
CA PHE A 414 -33.38 30.02 14.61
C PHE A 414 -34.08 31.22 15.29
N PRO A 415 -34.84 32.03 14.53
CA PRO A 415 -35.76 33.00 15.13
C PRO A 415 -36.71 32.33 16.15
N ALA A 416 -37.17 33.09 17.16
CA ALA A 416 -38.07 32.63 18.23
C ALA A 416 -37.48 31.64 19.28
N GLU A 417 -36.22 31.82 19.69
CA GLU A 417 -35.54 31.02 20.75
C GLU A 417 -35.43 29.51 20.48
N ARG A 418 -35.64 29.07 19.25
CA ARG A 418 -35.47 27.67 18.84
C ARG A 418 -34.03 27.41 18.45
N GLU A 419 -33.55 26.22 18.77
CA GLU A 419 -32.18 25.82 18.43
C GLU A 419 -32.11 24.35 18.06
N ILE A 420 -31.17 24.04 17.17
CA ILE A 420 -30.81 22.67 16.82
C ILE A 420 -29.30 22.49 17.02
N ILE A 421 -28.87 21.24 17.19
CA ILE A 421 -27.46 20.89 17.18
C ILE A 421 -27.13 20.28 15.82
N LEU A 422 -26.09 20.80 15.18
CA LEU A 422 -25.48 20.20 14.00
C LEU A 422 -24.20 19.48 14.41
N ALA A 423 -24.08 18.21 14.02
CA ALA A 423 -22.88 17.40 14.20
C ALA A 423 -22.22 17.11 12.85
N ASP A 424 -20.94 17.49 12.69
CA ASP A 424 -20.11 16.96 11.60
C ASP A 424 -19.52 15.62 12.01
N THR A 425 -19.54 14.66 11.08
CA THR A 425 -19.12 13.28 11.32
C THR A 425 -18.03 12.84 10.37
N VAL A 426 -17.43 11.68 10.66
CA VAL A 426 -16.37 11.11 9.82
C VAL A 426 -16.89 10.88 8.41
N GLY A 427 -16.13 11.31 7.42
CA GLY A 427 -16.47 11.03 6.02
C GLY A 427 -16.33 9.55 5.70
N PHE A 428 -17.29 9.01 4.95
CA PHE A 428 -17.23 7.63 4.48
C PHE A 428 -16.34 7.47 3.24
N ILE A 429 -15.88 6.24 3.05
CA ILE A 429 -15.14 5.81 1.88
C ILE A 429 -15.62 4.43 1.45
N ARG A 430 -15.44 4.08 0.18
CA ARG A 430 -15.68 2.73 -0.35
C ARG A 430 -14.75 1.72 0.32
N ASN A 431 -15.28 0.51 0.46
CA ASN A 431 -14.56 -0.64 0.98
C ASN A 431 -13.91 -0.36 2.34
N LEU A 432 -14.64 0.30 3.26
CA LEU A 432 -14.15 0.46 4.63
C LEU A 432 -14.09 -0.93 5.28
N PRO A 433 -12.91 -1.38 5.76
CA PRO A 433 -12.77 -2.67 6.43
C PRO A 433 -13.67 -2.79 7.66
N LYS A 434 -14.20 -3.99 7.92
CA LYS A 434 -15.10 -4.23 9.06
C LYS A 434 -14.44 -3.93 10.40
N GLU A 435 -13.14 -4.21 10.53
CA GLU A 435 -12.35 -3.94 11.72
C GLU A 435 -12.25 -2.44 12.04
N LEU A 436 -12.23 -1.61 10.99
CA LEU A 436 -12.27 -0.14 11.10
C LEU A 436 -13.68 0.31 11.48
N MET A 437 -14.73 -0.24 10.85
CA MET A 437 -16.12 0.08 11.16
C MET A 437 -16.45 -0.11 12.66
N ASP A 438 -16.03 -1.23 13.25
CA ASP A 438 -16.19 -1.50 14.68
C ASP A 438 -15.55 -0.43 15.57
N ALA A 439 -14.35 0.04 15.20
CA ALA A 439 -13.61 1.03 15.96
C ALA A 439 -14.26 2.42 15.88
N PHE A 440 -14.86 2.74 14.72
CA PHE A 440 -15.58 3.99 14.50
C PHE A 440 -17.03 3.98 14.91
N ARG A 441 -17.65 2.82 15.14
CA ARG A 441 -19.03 2.78 15.66
C ARG A 441 -19.15 3.64 16.92
N ALA A 442 -18.11 3.65 17.76
CA ALA A 442 -18.03 4.51 18.94
C ALA A 442 -17.90 6.02 18.64
N THR A 443 -17.29 6.43 17.53
CA THR A 443 -17.28 7.83 17.06
C THR A 443 -18.55 8.23 16.33
N LEU A 444 -19.27 7.26 15.79
CA LEU A 444 -20.51 7.41 15.04
C LEU A 444 -21.75 7.18 15.94
N GLU A 445 -21.57 6.97 17.25
CA GLU A 445 -22.66 6.92 18.25
C GLU A 445 -23.53 8.18 18.25
N GLU A 446 -22.98 9.31 17.81
CA GLU A 446 -23.71 10.55 17.58
C GLU A 446 -24.73 10.44 16.43
N LEU A 447 -24.52 9.55 15.44
CA LEU A 447 -25.50 9.27 14.37
C LEU A 447 -26.71 8.49 14.88
N GLU A 448 -26.51 7.52 15.79
CA GLU A 448 -27.60 6.75 16.40
C GLU A 448 -28.56 7.64 17.20
N ALA A 449 -28.07 8.78 17.70
CA ALA A 449 -28.84 9.74 18.46
C ALA A 449 -29.39 10.89 17.61
N ALA A 450 -29.14 10.91 16.31
CA ALA A 450 -29.60 11.96 15.42
C ALA A 450 -31.11 11.81 15.15
N ASP A 451 -31.82 12.93 15.19
CA ASP A 451 -33.23 13.01 14.78
C ASP A 451 -33.35 13.13 13.25
N LEU A 452 -32.28 13.59 12.58
CA LEU A 452 -32.19 13.70 11.12
C LEU A 452 -30.75 13.49 10.64
N LEU A 453 -30.58 12.69 9.60
CA LEU A 453 -29.33 12.57 8.86
C LEU A 453 -29.36 13.47 7.63
N VAL A 454 -28.44 14.43 7.57
CA VAL A 454 -28.24 15.27 6.38
C VAL A 454 -27.17 14.61 5.53
N HIS A 455 -27.59 13.90 4.48
CA HIS A 455 -26.68 13.24 3.55
C HIS A 455 -26.13 14.24 2.54
N VAL A 456 -24.89 14.68 2.75
CA VAL A 456 -24.17 15.58 1.86
C VAL A 456 -23.43 14.78 0.79
N ALA A 457 -23.78 14.98 -0.47
CA ALA A 457 -23.15 14.34 -1.63
C ALA A 457 -22.54 15.39 -2.58
N ASP A 458 -21.39 15.08 -3.17
CA ASP A 458 -20.71 15.97 -4.12
C ASP A 458 -21.32 15.83 -5.52
N ALA A 459 -22.16 16.79 -5.90
CA ALA A 459 -22.89 16.77 -7.16
C ALA A 459 -21.97 16.85 -8.39
N SER A 460 -20.76 17.39 -8.24
CA SER A 460 -19.77 17.51 -9.33
C SER A 460 -18.98 16.24 -9.60
N HIS A 461 -19.06 15.25 -8.69
CA HIS A 461 -18.23 14.06 -8.78
C HIS A 461 -18.79 13.08 -9.83
N PRO A 462 -17.97 12.54 -10.76
CA PRO A 462 -18.43 11.62 -11.81
C PRO A 462 -19.02 10.30 -11.29
N ASP A 463 -18.77 10.02 -10.01
CA ASP A 463 -19.08 8.79 -9.29
C ASP A 463 -20.15 9.02 -8.20
N LEU A 464 -20.92 10.11 -8.32
CA LEU A 464 -21.94 10.58 -7.36
C LEU A 464 -22.89 9.45 -6.94
N LEU A 465 -23.50 8.76 -7.90
CA LEU A 465 -24.50 7.71 -7.63
C LEU A 465 -23.89 6.59 -6.80
N GLN A 466 -22.68 6.17 -7.14
CA GLN A 466 -21.97 5.13 -6.40
C GLN A 466 -21.52 5.60 -5.01
N GLN A 467 -21.18 6.88 -4.84
CA GLN A 467 -20.87 7.44 -3.51
C GLN A 467 -22.12 7.49 -2.63
N ILE A 468 -23.26 7.93 -3.17
CA ILE A 468 -24.55 7.91 -2.46
C ILE A 468 -24.85 6.47 -2.04
N SER A 469 -24.85 5.53 -2.99
CA SER A 469 -25.12 4.12 -2.71
C SER A 469 -24.17 3.51 -1.68
N ALA A 470 -22.86 3.83 -1.74
CA ALA A 470 -21.91 3.35 -0.73
C ALA A 470 -22.23 3.87 0.67
N VAL A 471 -22.64 5.14 0.80
CA VAL A 471 -23.07 5.72 2.08
C VAL A 471 -24.36 5.04 2.54
N GLU A 472 -25.33 4.78 1.65
CA GLU A 472 -26.55 4.03 2.00
C GLU A 472 -26.24 2.66 2.58
N THR A 473 -25.38 1.89 1.91
CA THR A 473 -25.01 0.55 2.36
C THR A 473 -24.37 0.60 3.73
N ILE A 474 -23.48 1.57 3.98
CA ILE A 474 -22.83 1.73 5.29
C ILE A 474 -23.86 2.11 6.36
N LEU A 475 -24.78 3.03 6.07
CA LEU A 475 -25.83 3.42 7.03
C LEU A 475 -26.76 2.24 7.36
N ALA A 476 -27.08 1.40 6.37
CA ALA A 476 -27.87 0.18 6.56
C ALA A 476 -27.12 -0.89 7.37
N GLU A 477 -25.83 -1.11 7.10
CA GLU A 477 -24.98 -2.00 7.92
C GLU A 477 -24.87 -1.53 9.38
N MET A 478 -25.10 -0.24 9.62
CA MET A 478 -25.13 0.38 10.94
C MET A 478 -26.52 0.43 11.59
N GLU A 479 -27.56 -0.11 10.94
CA GLU A 479 -28.95 -0.11 11.42
C GLU A 479 -29.52 1.32 11.63
N LEU A 480 -29.09 2.27 10.79
CA LEU A 480 -29.50 3.69 10.81
C LEU A 480 -30.59 4.02 9.78
N ASP A 481 -31.08 3.02 9.06
CA ASP A 481 -32.15 3.10 8.05
C ASP A 481 -33.47 3.67 8.58
N ARG A 482 -33.70 3.58 9.90
CA ARG A 482 -34.88 4.17 10.57
C ARG A 482 -34.81 5.68 10.79
N VAL A 483 -33.62 6.29 10.68
CA VAL A 483 -33.45 7.72 10.94
C VAL A 483 -33.85 8.51 9.68
N PRO A 484 -34.66 9.58 9.79
CA PRO A 484 -35.00 10.43 8.65
C PRO A 484 -33.77 10.92 7.89
N ARG A 485 -33.92 11.13 6.58
CA ARG A 485 -32.80 11.49 5.70
C ARG A 485 -33.15 12.64 4.79
N LEU A 486 -32.25 13.62 4.74
CA LEU A 486 -32.31 14.75 3.83
C LEU A 486 -31.09 14.71 2.92
N LEU A 487 -31.29 14.42 1.63
CA LEU A 487 -30.22 14.42 0.63
C LEU A 487 -29.91 15.87 0.20
N VAL A 488 -28.64 16.23 0.29
CA VAL A 488 -28.10 17.55 -0.03
C VAL A 488 -27.03 17.40 -1.10
N LEU A 489 -27.31 17.91 -2.30
CA LEU A 489 -26.38 17.91 -3.43
C LEU A 489 -25.49 19.16 -3.34
N ASN A 490 -24.31 18.99 -2.76
CA ASN A 490 -23.34 20.06 -2.56
C ASN A 490 -22.45 20.27 -3.81
N LYS A 491 -21.73 21.40 -3.84
CA LYS A 491 -20.89 21.86 -4.97
C LYS A 491 -21.70 22.14 -6.25
N TRP A 492 -22.96 22.54 -6.09
CA TRP A 492 -23.85 22.89 -7.20
C TRP A 492 -23.29 23.98 -8.12
N ASP A 493 -22.43 24.84 -7.59
CA ASP A 493 -21.70 25.88 -8.31
C ASP A 493 -20.78 25.33 -9.42
N GLN A 494 -20.31 24.09 -9.30
CA GLN A 494 -19.38 23.48 -10.26
C GLN A 494 -20.07 22.81 -11.46
N LEU A 495 -21.40 22.66 -11.41
CA LEU A 495 -22.18 22.02 -12.45
C LEU A 495 -22.61 23.01 -13.54
N ALA A 496 -22.56 22.57 -14.80
CA ALA A 496 -23.16 23.28 -15.92
C ALA A 496 -24.69 23.12 -15.93
N ALA A 497 -25.40 24.07 -16.56
CA ALA A 497 -26.88 24.08 -16.60
C ALA A 497 -27.54 22.75 -17.06
N PRO A 498 -27.02 22.03 -18.07
CA PRO A 498 -27.61 20.74 -18.48
C PRO A 498 -27.51 19.68 -17.38
N ALA A 499 -26.34 19.56 -16.75
CA ALA A 499 -26.11 18.59 -15.68
C ALA A 499 -26.94 18.90 -14.42
N ARG A 500 -27.22 20.20 -14.16
CA ARG A 500 -28.13 20.61 -13.08
C ARG A 500 -29.56 20.14 -13.32
N ALA A 501 -30.06 20.25 -14.56
CA ALA A 501 -31.40 19.79 -14.90
C ALA A 501 -31.52 18.27 -14.76
N GLU A 502 -30.55 17.52 -15.29
CA GLU A 502 -30.52 16.05 -15.19
C GLU A 502 -30.52 15.57 -13.73
N LEU A 503 -29.71 16.19 -12.86
CA LEU A 503 -29.67 15.84 -11.44
C LEU A 503 -30.94 16.27 -10.69
N ALA A 504 -31.55 17.39 -11.05
CA ALA A 504 -32.82 17.82 -10.45
C ALA A 504 -33.96 16.85 -10.79
N ASP A 505 -33.98 16.33 -12.03
CA ASP A 505 -34.95 15.32 -12.45
C ASP A 505 -34.69 13.96 -11.79
N ALA A 506 -33.42 13.56 -11.67
CA ALA A 506 -33.03 12.30 -11.04
C ALA A 506 -33.25 12.30 -9.51
N PHE A 507 -33.11 13.46 -8.86
CA PHE A 507 -33.25 13.63 -7.41
C PHE A 507 -34.20 14.78 -7.06
N PRO A 508 -35.51 14.65 -7.32
CA PRO A 508 -36.47 15.74 -7.17
C PRO A 508 -36.68 16.20 -5.72
N LEU A 509 -36.34 15.34 -4.74
CA LEU A 509 -36.43 15.63 -3.32
C LEU A 509 -35.09 16.11 -2.71
N ALA A 510 -34.00 16.13 -3.48
CA ALA A 510 -32.71 16.56 -2.98
C ALA A 510 -32.59 18.09 -3.02
N LEU A 511 -31.90 18.65 -2.02
CA LEU A 511 -31.64 20.08 -1.96
C LEU A 511 -30.31 20.42 -2.64
N PRO A 512 -30.31 21.21 -3.73
CA PRO A 512 -29.08 21.69 -4.35
C PRO A 512 -28.48 22.82 -3.50
N VAL A 513 -27.21 22.69 -3.13
CA VAL A 513 -26.50 23.71 -2.35
C VAL A 513 -25.07 23.91 -2.85
N SER A 514 -24.52 25.07 -2.56
CA SER A 514 -23.08 25.29 -2.58
C SER A 514 -22.63 25.80 -1.22
N ALA A 515 -21.97 24.94 -0.45
CA ALA A 515 -21.32 25.37 0.78
C ALA A 515 -20.27 26.48 0.51
N LYS A 516 -19.63 26.50 -0.67
CA LYS A 516 -18.61 27.50 -0.97
C LYS A 516 -19.20 28.87 -1.27
N SER A 517 -20.21 28.99 -2.13
CA SER A 517 -20.82 30.29 -2.44
C SER A 517 -21.86 30.73 -1.40
N GLY A 518 -22.51 29.77 -0.74
CA GLY A 518 -23.64 30.00 0.16
C GLY A 518 -25.00 29.82 -0.52
N ASP A 519 -25.04 29.53 -1.82
CA ASP A 519 -26.28 29.32 -2.55
C ASP A 519 -27.03 28.08 -2.05
N GLY A 520 -28.35 28.19 -1.92
CA GLY A 520 -29.22 27.12 -1.43
C GLY A 520 -29.20 26.88 0.09
N LEU A 521 -28.32 27.56 0.85
CA LEU A 521 -28.24 27.36 2.31
C LEU A 521 -29.49 27.85 3.06
N ASN A 522 -30.16 28.90 2.58
CA ASN A 522 -31.40 29.37 3.18
C ASN A 522 -32.52 28.31 3.07
N SER A 523 -32.67 27.70 1.90
CA SER A 523 -33.62 26.60 1.68
C SER A 523 -33.29 25.38 2.54
N LEU A 524 -32.01 25.07 2.72
CA LEU A 524 -31.57 24.03 3.66
C LEU A 524 -31.95 24.36 5.11
N LEU A 525 -31.74 25.60 5.56
CA LEU A 525 -32.13 26.03 6.91
C LEU A 525 -33.64 25.94 7.14
N GLU A 526 -34.45 26.39 6.17
CA GLU A 526 -35.91 26.30 6.22
C GLU A 526 -36.39 24.84 6.30
N GLN A 527 -35.77 23.94 5.52
CA GLN A 527 -36.10 22.52 5.57
C GLN A 527 -35.70 21.88 6.90
N LEU A 528 -34.52 22.20 7.43
CA LEU A 528 -34.08 21.73 8.76
C LEU A 528 -35.01 22.20 9.87
N GLU A 529 -35.42 23.47 9.85
CA GLU A 529 -36.39 24.02 10.80
C GLU A 529 -37.74 23.28 10.69
N THR A 530 -38.19 23.04 9.46
CA THR A 530 -39.45 22.36 9.22
C THR A 530 -39.44 20.93 9.76
N ASP A 531 -38.44 20.14 9.37
CA ASP A 531 -38.39 18.71 9.69
C ASP A 531 -38.06 18.44 11.17
N LEU A 532 -37.21 19.26 11.80
CA LEU A 532 -36.79 19.01 13.19
C LEU A 532 -37.62 19.74 14.24
N LEU A 533 -38.16 20.91 13.91
CA LEU A 533 -38.80 21.76 14.91
C LEU A 533 -40.31 21.89 14.73
N THR A 534 -40.86 21.73 13.51
CA THR A 534 -42.31 21.89 13.26
C THR A 534 -43.09 20.59 13.04
N ARG A 535 -42.45 19.51 12.56
CA ARG A 535 -43.12 18.22 12.30
C ARG A 535 -43.02 17.26 13.49
N ASN A 536 -44.16 16.70 13.88
CA ASN A 536 -44.31 15.65 14.90
C ASN A 536 -44.98 14.40 14.26
N ARG A 537 -44.46 13.90 13.13
CA ARG A 537 -44.99 12.71 12.40
C ARG A 537 -43.85 11.84 11.81
N PRO A 538 -44.09 10.53 11.60
CA PRO A 538 -43.03 9.59 11.22
C PRO A 538 -42.52 9.85 9.80
N PRO A 539 -41.30 9.41 9.48
CA PRO A 539 -40.59 9.83 8.28
C PRO A 539 -41.08 9.03 7.07
N VAL A 540 -41.15 9.69 5.92
CA VAL A 540 -41.32 9.02 4.62
C VAL A 540 -40.01 8.29 4.34
N ILE A 541 -40.06 6.96 4.36
CA ILE A 541 -38.97 6.10 3.87
C ILE A 541 -38.97 6.29 2.34
N PRO A 542 -37.89 6.76 1.72
CA PRO A 542 -37.82 6.80 0.28
C PRO A 542 -37.69 5.35 -0.24
N ASP A 543 -38.77 4.83 -0.83
CA ASP A 543 -38.67 3.73 -1.78
C ASP A 543 -37.91 4.25 -3.02
N MET A 544 -36.59 4.15 -2.98
CA MET A 544 -35.76 4.33 -4.17
C MET A 544 -35.86 3.05 -5.00
N PRO A 545 -36.30 3.11 -6.28
CA PRO A 545 -36.41 1.94 -7.12
C PRO A 545 -35.02 1.55 -7.61
N PHE A 546 -34.34 0.61 -6.96
CA PHE A 546 -33.14 -0.01 -7.51
C PHE A 546 -33.17 -1.53 -7.34
N SER A 547 -33.97 -2.17 -8.18
CA SER A 547 -33.65 -3.49 -8.72
C SER A 547 -33.09 -3.30 -10.13
N LEU A 548 -31.77 -3.25 -10.27
CA LEU A 548 -31.10 -3.45 -11.55
C LEU A 548 -29.90 -4.38 -11.32
N ASN A 549 -29.97 -5.53 -11.99
CA ASN A 549 -28.98 -6.61 -12.04
C ASN A 549 -27.58 -6.14 -12.42
#